data_AF-A0A843HBP1-F1
#
_entry.id   AF-A0A843HBP1-F1
#
_cell.length_a   1.000
_cell.length_b   1.000
_cell.length_c   1.000
_cell.angle_alpha   90.00
_cell.angle_beta   90.00
_cell.angle_gamma   90.00
#
_symmetry.space_group_name_H-M   'P 1'
#
loop_
_entity.id
_entity.type
_entity.pdbx_description
1 polymer ?
#
loop_
_entity_poly.entity_id
_entity_poly.type
_entity_poly.pdbx_seq_one_letter_code
_entity_poly.pdbx_strand_id
1 'polypeptide(L)'
;KELHHFDRVFSLSIQNLPRDEIKSGGYCISSLEASIWCLLNNENYKDTLLQAVNLGYDTDTTACIVGGLAGIYYGYEDIPDEWITQLARLDYIEDLIEDFALTLK
;
A
#
# COMPACT_ATOMS: atom_id res chain seq x y z
N LYS A 1 -2.26 26.19 -5.69
CA LYS A 1 -3.67 25.82 -5.89
C LYS A 1 -3.95 24.40 -5.40
N GLU A 2 -3.07 23.42 -5.66
CA GLU A 2 -3.31 22.01 -5.28
C GLU A 2 -3.00 21.59 -3.83
N LEU A 3 -2.24 22.40 -3.06
CA LEU A 3 -1.77 22.01 -1.72
C LEU A 3 -2.89 21.63 -0.74
N HIS A 4 -4.04 22.28 -0.84
CA HIS A 4 -5.19 22.02 0.04
C HIS A 4 -5.73 20.58 -0.05
N HIS A 5 -5.48 19.86 -1.16
CA HIS A 5 -5.84 18.45 -1.28
C HIS A 5 -5.02 17.55 -0.35
N PHE A 6 -3.85 18.00 0.10
CA PHE A 6 -2.95 17.26 0.99
C PHE A 6 -3.14 17.61 2.47
N ASP A 7 -4.02 18.55 2.81
CA ASP A 7 -4.18 19.03 4.19
C ASP A 7 -4.48 17.88 5.15
N ARG A 8 -5.30 16.89 4.74
CA ARG A 8 -5.60 15.70 5.55
C ARG A 8 -4.36 14.84 5.77
N VAL A 9 -3.57 14.60 4.73
CA VAL A 9 -2.33 13.82 4.79
C VAL A 9 -1.31 14.49 5.72
N PHE A 10 -1.19 15.82 5.66
CA PHE A 10 -0.25 16.57 6.51
C PHE A 10 -0.76 16.85 7.92
N SER A 11 -2.06 16.69 8.17
CA SER A 11 -2.65 16.97 9.49
C SER A 11 -2.18 16.03 10.60
N LEU A 12 -1.48 14.93 10.27
CA LEU A 12 -1.12 13.80 11.17
C LEU A 12 -2.32 13.18 11.90
N SER A 13 -3.54 13.61 11.59
CA SER A 13 -4.78 13.14 12.20
C SER A 13 -5.48 12.08 11.36
N ILE A 14 -4.95 11.79 10.18
CA ILE A 14 -5.50 10.86 9.20
C ILE A 14 -5.85 9.51 9.83
N GLN A 15 -4.97 8.96 10.68
CA GLN A 15 -5.20 7.69 11.38
C GLN A 15 -6.51 7.65 12.18
N ASN A 16 -6.99 8.79 12.66
CA ASN A 16 -8.18 8.89 13.51
C ASN A 16 -9.49 9.05 12.70
N LEU A 17 -9.39 9.16 11.37
CA LEU A 17 -10.55 9.32 10.52
C LEU A 17 -11.33 8.00 10.45
N PRO A 18 -12.67 8.05 10.50
CA PRO A 18 -13.48 6.85 10.38
C PRO A 18 -13.32 6.26 8.98
N ARG A 19 -13.39 4.93 8.88
CA ARG A 19 -13.24 4.19 7.62
C ARG A 19 -14.10 4.74 6.48
N ASP A 20 -15.34 5.14 6.77
CA ASP A 20 -16.30 5.62 5.76
C ASP A 20 -15.91 6.97 5.12
N GLU A 21 -14.95 7.69 5.72
CA GLU A 21 -14.38 8.93 5.18
C GLU A 21 -13.11 8.72 4.36
N ILE A 22 -12.61 7.49 4.29
CA ILE A 22 -11.43 7.13 3.51
C ILE A 22 -11.89 6.76 2.10
N LYS A 23 -11.39 7.52 1.12
CA LYS A 23 -11.69 7.31 -0.29
C LYS A 23 -10.59 6.46 -0.92
N SER A 24 -10.97 5.38 -1.59
CA SER A 24 -10.06 4.48 -2.33
C SER A 24 -10.43 4.42 -3.81
N GLY A 25 -10.86 5.54 -4.40
CA GLY A 25 -11.13 5.63 -5.85
C GLY A 25 -9.90 6.04 -6.65
N GLY A 26 -10.01 6.07 -7.98
CA GLY A 26 -8.88 6.34 -8.91
C GLY A 26 -8.32 7.78 -8.92
N TYR A 27 -8.61 8.60 -7.92
CA TYR A 27 -7.94 9.89 -7.75
C TYR A 27 -6.67 9.70 -6.93
N CYS A 28 -5.53 10.12 -7.47
CA CYS A 28 -4.21 9.82 -6.87
C CYS A 28 -4.07 10.24 -5.40
N ILE A 29 -4.67 11.35 -4.99
CA ILE A 29 -4.63 11.81 -3.60
C ILE A 29 -5.46 10.91 -2.69
N SER A 30 -6.59 10.38 -3.19
CA SER A 30 -7.41 9.42 -2.45
C SER A 30 -6.65 8.11 -2.23
N SER A 31 -5.99 7.58 -3.26
CA SER A 31 -5.15 6.38 -3.10
C SER A 31 -3.99 6.60 -2.12
N LEU A 32 -3.34 7.77 -2.16
CA LEU A 32 -2.29 8.13 -1.20
C LEU A 32 -2.83 8.21 0.24
N GLU A 33 -3.96 8.88 0.43
CA GLU A 33 -4.63 9.01 1.72
C GLU A 33 -5.00 7.65 2.29
N ALA A 34 -5.68 6.81 1.50
CA ALA A 34 -6.03 5.45 1.88
C ALA A 34 -4.79 4.62 2.26
N SER A 35 -3.69 4.79 1.52
CA SER A 35 -2.45 4.05 1.77
C SER A 35 -1.82 4.39 3.12
N ILE A 36 -1.73 5.69 3.43
CA ILE A 36 -1.21 6.16 4.72
C ILE A 36 -2.14 5.75 5.86
N TRP A 37 -3.45 5.87 5.65
CA TRP A 37 -4.45 5.45 6.64
C TRP A 37 -4.33 3.97 6.99
N CYS A 38 -4.18 3.08 5.99
CA CYS A 38 -4.02 1.64 6.23
C CYS A 38 -2.74 1.33 7.02
N LEU A 39 -1.61 1.95 6.67
CA LEU A 39 -0.34 1.73 7.37
C LEU A 39 -0.39 2.19 8.83
N LEU A 40 -1.03 3.32 9.11
CA LEU A 40 -1.10 3.86 10.48
C LEU A 40 -2.09 3.11 11.38
N ASN A 41 -2.99 2.31 10.81
CA ASN A 41 -4.03 1.58 11.54
C ASN A 41 -3.76 0.07 11.69
N ASN A 42 -2.61 -0.43 11.25
CA ASN A 42 -2.25 -1.85 11.36
C ASN A 42 -0.77 -2.01 11.73
N GLU A 43 -0.42 -3.22 12.19
CA GLU A 43 0.91 -3.52 12.73
C GLU A 43 1.66 -4.60 11.93
N ASN A 44 1.05 -5.13 10.86
CA ASN A 44 1.66 -6.13 9.98
C ASN A 44 1.15 -5.99 8.54
N TYR A 45 1.90 -6.57 7.59
CA TYR A 45 1.65 -6.52 6.16
C TYR A 45 0.28 -7.09 5.80
N LYS A 46 -0.06 -8.25 6.38
CA LYS A 46 -1.30 -8.96 6.07
C LYS A 46 -2.53 -8.11 6.37
N ASP A 47 -2.62 -7.59 7.59
CA ASP A 47 -3.76 -6.80 8.04
C ASP A 47 -3.82 -5.46 7.30
N THR A 48 -2.66 -4.84 7.06
CA THR A 48 -2.54 -3.59 6.27
C THR A 48 -3.07 -3.77 4.85
N LEU A 49 -2.65 -4.83 4.15
CA LEU A 49 -3.05 -5.09 2.78
C LEU A 49 -4.52 -5.51 2.69
N LEU A 50 -4.98 -6.37 3.61
CA LEU A 50 -6.39 -6.76 3.67
C LEU A 50 -7.29 -5.56 3.96
N GLN A 51 -6.86 -4.64 4.82
CA GLN A 51 -7.63 -3.42 5.07
C GLN A 51 -7.75 -2.57 3.80
N ALA A 52 -6.67 -2.40 3.05
CA ALA A 52 -6.69 -1.68 1.78
C ALA A 52 -7.65 -2.29 0.75
N VAL A 53 -7.61 -3.62 0.57
CA VAL A 53 -8.54 -4.33 -0.33
C VAL A 53 -9.99 -4.15 0.15
N ASN A 54 -10.23 -4.22 1.46
CA ASN A 54 -11.55 -4.07 2.03
C ASN A 54 -12.08 -2.63 2.05
N LEU A 55 -11.30 -1.60 1.69
CA LEU A 55 -11.82 -0.25 1.43
C LEU A 55 -12.72 -0.22 0.18
N GLY A 56 -12.53 -1.15 -0.76
CA GLY A 56 -13.35 -1.24 -1.96
C GLY A 56 -12.99 -0.21 -3.03
N TYR A 57 -13.90 -0.01 -3.98
CA TYR A 57 -13.74 0.87 -5.15
C TYR A 57 -12.56 0.46 -6.05
N ASP A 58 -11.46 1.20 -6.05
CA ASP A 58 -10.25 0.95 -6.86
C ASP A 58 -9.26 0.12 -6.03
N THR A 59 -9.64 -1.14 -5.80
CA THR A 59 -8.96 -2.04 -4.86
C THR A 59 -7.58 -2.44 -5.34
N ASP A 60 -7.41 -2.68 -6.65
CA ASP A 60 -6.14 -3.10 -7.24
C ASP A 60 -5.10 -1.98 -7.16
N THR A 61 -5.48 -0.74 -7.52
CA THR A 61 -4.57 0.40 -7.41
C THR A 61 -4.22 0.70 -5.94
N THR A 62 -5.23 0.73 -5.07
CA THR A 62 -5.02 1.04 -3.64
C THR A 62 -4.16 -0.04 -2.98
N ALA A 63 -4.45 -1.33 -3.19
CA ALA A 63 -3.68 -2.42 -2.63
C ALA A 63 -2.26 -2.48 -3.19
N CYS A 64 -2.04 -2.14 -4.47
CA CYS A 64 -0.71 -2.06 -5.05
C CYS A 64 0.17 -1.01 -4.34
N ILE A 65 -0.36 0.19 -4.12
CA ILE A 65 0.37 1.26 -3.42
C ILE A 65 0.62 0.89 -1.96
N VAL A 66 -0.42 0.40 -1.26
CA VAL A 66 -0.32 -0.04 0.14
C VAL A 66 0.70 -1.17 0.28
N GLY A 67 0.66 -2.18 -0.58
CA GLY A 67 1.55 -3.33 -0.55
C GLY A 67 3.01 -2.95 -0.77
N GLY A 68 3.30 -2.00 -1.67
CA GLY A 68 4.65 -1.47 -1.84
C GLY A 68 5.16 -0.77 -0.58
N LEU A 69 4.36 0.10 0.02
CA LEU A 69 4.74 0.82 1.24
C LEU A 69 4.86 -0.12 2.45
N ALA A 70 3.92 -1.04 2.63
CA ALA A 70 3.92 -2.03 3.69
C ALA A 70 5.12 -2.97 3.56
N GLY A 71 5.49 -3.39 2.34
CA GLY A 71 6.66 -4.22 2.11
C GLY A 71 7.98 -3.52 2.48
N ILE A 72 8.08 -2.21 2.25
CA ILE A 72 9.23 -1.40 2.71
C ILE A 72 9.25 -1.30 4.23
N TYR A 73 8.08 -1.12 4.85
CA TYR A 73 7.99 -0.83 6.29
C TYR A 73 8.10 -2.07 7.18
N TYR A 74 7.34 -3.13 6.89
CA TYR A 74 7.34 -4.38 7.66
C TYR A 74 8.41 -5.37 7.19
N GLY A 75 8.88 -5.24 5.94
CA GLY A 75 9.87 -6.12 5.34
C GLY A 75 9.26 -7.27 4.54
N TYR A 76 10.07 -7.87 3.67
CA TYR A 76 9.65 -8.98 2.79
C TYR A 76 9.19 -10.22 3.58
N GLU A 77 9.85 -10.52 4.70
CA GLU A 77 9.55 -11.69 5.55
C GLU A 77 8.18 -11.61 6.24
N ASP A 78 7.55 -10.43 6.27
CA ASP A 78 6.22 -10.25 6.86
C ASP A 78 5.09 -10.54 5.85
N ILE A 79 5.43 -10.69 4.57
CA ILE A 79 4.48 -11.06 3.52
C ILE A 79 4.13 -12.55 3.67
N PRO A 80 2.84 -12.93 3.73
CA PRO A 80 2.46 -14.34 3.79
C PRO A 80 3.00 -15.15 2.59
N ASP A 81 3.77 -16.21 2.87
CA ASP A 81 4.32 -17.12 1.84
C ASP A 81 3.23 -17.66 0.89
N GLU A 82 2.04 -17.93 1.43
CA GLU A 82 0.89 -18.38 0.66
C GLU A 82 0.46 -17.37 -0.42
N TRP A 83 0.74 -16.08 -0.24
CA TRP A 83 0.44 -15.04 -1.24
C TRP A 83 1.55 -14.95 -2.28
N ILE A 84 2.82 -15.00 -1.85
CA ILE A 84 3.98 -14.97 -2.75
C ILE A 84 3.93 -16.15 -3.72
N THR A 85 3.70 -17.36 -3.21
CA THR A 85 3.66 -18.60 -4.00
C THR A 85 2.50 -18.65 -5.01
N GLN A 86 1.51 -17.77 -4.88
CA GLN A 86 0.41 -17.63 -5.85
C GLN A 86 0.66 -16.57 -6.92
N LEU A 87 1.73 -15.78 -6.81
CA LEU A 87 2.04 -14.73 -7.78
C LEU A 87 2.33 -15.34 -9.17
N ALA A 88 1.64 -14.80 -10.17
CA ALA A 88 1.89 -15.18 -11.55
C ALA A 88 3.28 -14.71 -11.97
N ARG A 89 4.06 -15.64 -12.55
CA ARG A 89 5.43 -15.39 -13.02
C ARG A 89 6.38 -14.93 -11.90
N LEU A 90 6.28 -15.53 -10.72
CA LEU A 90 7.16 -15.24 -9.58
C LEU A 90 8.64 -15.21 -9.98
N ASP A 91 9.14 -16.26 -10.65
CA ASP A 91 10.53 -16.34 -11.11
C ASP A 91 10.96 -15.11 -11.94
N TYR A 92 10.09 -14.62 -12.83
CA TYR A 92 10.39 -13.44 -13.65
C TYR A 92 10.44 -12.15 -12.82
N ILE A 93 9.60 -12.03 -11.79
CA ILE A 93 9.61 -10.89 -10.89
C ILE A 93 10.91 -10.90 -10.05
N GLU A 94 11.32 -12.07 -9.57
CA GLU A 94 12.58 -12.24 -8.83
C GLU A 94 13.79 -11.87 -9.69
N ASP A 95 13.85 -12.37 -10.93
CA ASP A 95 14.90 -12.01 -11.90
C ASP A 95 14.98 -10.48 -12.12
N LEU A 96 13.81 -9.83 -12.30
CA LEU A 96 13.74 -8.37 -12.48
C LEU A 96 14.25 -7.59 -11.25
N ILE A 97 13.93 -8.07 -10.04
CA ILE A 97 14.39 -7.45 -8.79
C ILE A 97 15.91 -7.60 -8.67
N GLU A 98 16.45 -8.78 -8.98
CA GLU A 98 17.89 -9.02 -8.94
C GLU A 98 18.64 -8.15 -9.95
N ASP A 99 18.18 -8.11 -11.21
CA ASP A 99 18.73 -7.25 -12.25
C ASP A 99 18.74 -5.78 -11.82
N PHE A 100 17.61 -5.27 -11.29
CA PHE A 100 17.53 -3.91 -10.79
C PHE A 100 18.49 -3.66 -9.62
N ALA A 101 18.56 -4.58 -8.65
CA ALA A 101 19.46 -4.47 -7.50
C ALA A 101 20.93 -4.43 -7.91
N LEU A 102 21.31 -5.12 -9.00
CA LEU A 102 22.66 -5.05 -9.57
C LEU A 102 22.97 -3.68 -10.19
N THR A 103 21.97 -2.94 -10.69
CA THR A 103 22.20 -1.57 -11.22
C THR A 103 22.48 -0.52 -10.15
N LEU A 104 22.11 -0.80 -8.90
CA LEU A 104 22.30 0.10 -7.76
C LEU A 104 23.68 -0.07 -7.08
N LYS A 105 24.44 -1.09 -7.46
CA LYS A 105 25.81 -1.36 -6.98
C LYS A 105 26.84 -0.72 -7.91
#